data_AF-A0A524C3R4-F1
#
_entry.id   AF-A0A524C3R4-F1
#
_cell.length_a   1.000
_cell.length_b   1.000
_cell.length_c   1.000
_cell.angle_alpha   90.00
_cell.angle_beta   90.00
_cell.angle_gamma   90.00
#
_symmetry.space_group_name_H-M   'P 1'
#
loop_
_entity.id
_entity.type
_entity.pdbx_description
1 polymer ?
#
loop_
_entity_poly.entity_id
_entity_poly.type
_entity_poly.pdbx_seq_one_letter_code
_entity_poly.pdbx_strand_id
1 'polypeptide(L)'
;MIEEAPRPEPTSDDDSIPSKIARYFLHGIVYSVIMFFATIMLLVVASFLIIIGSLIGLILGFGLIFITMGWLNASIAGFIWDLDVSSGWQSFLGHGLLLFVLLFIVHVPFLIFEAIYSGMAFGTGVIFFVTEIFVMAIVDGYVGKRVAGYFSDDTMSETVFHTTQGPQRFRW
;
A
#
# COMPACT_ATOMS: atom_id res chain seq x y z
N MET A 1 35.56 -7.65 -21.40
CA MET A 1 34.10 -7.81 -21.47
C MET A 1 33.77 -8.80 -20.36
N ILE A 2 33.27 -8.32 -19.23
CA ILE A 2 32.94 -9.18 -18.08
C ILE A 2 31.50 -9.60 -18.31
N GLU A 3 31.29 -10.88 -18.53
CA GLU A 3 29.96 -11.49 -18.60
C GLU A 3 29.38 -11.40 -17.18
N GLU A 4 28.42 -10.51 -16.97
CA GLU A 4 27.70 -10.44 -15.68
C GLU A 4 27.02 -11.78 -15.46
N ALA A 5 27.36 -12.44 -14.34
CA ALA A 5 26.71 -13.67 -13.95
C ALA A 5 25.18 -13.43 -13.85
N PRO A 6 24.35 -14.35 -14.37
CA PRO A 6 22.91 -14.21 -14.31
C PRO A 6 22.48 -14.03 -12.86
N ARG A 7 21.75 -12.93 -12.59
CA ARG A 7 21.18 -12.67 -11.28
C ARG A 7 20.26 -13.85 -10.92
N PRO A 8 20.36 -14.41 -9.70
CA PRO A 8 19.45 -15.46 -9.27
C PRO A 8 18.02 -14.95 -9.41
N GLU A 9 17.17 -15.73 -10.09
CA GLU A 9 15.75 -15.39 -10.22
C GLU A 9 15.14 -15.32 -8.80
N PRO A 10 14.34 -14.28 -8.51
CA PRO A 10 13.72 -14.13 -7.20
C PRO A 10 12.87 -15.36 -6.89
N THR A 11 13.22 -16.08 -5.82
CA THR A 11 12.63 -17.35 -5.39
C THR A 11 11.22 -17.20 -4.79
N SER A 12 10.48 -16.14 -5.13
CA SER A 12 9.32 -15.69 -4.36
C SER A 12 8.02 -16.47 -4.61
N ASP A 13 7.99 -17.45 -5.51
CA ASP A 13 6.71 -18.06 -5.92
C ASP A 13 6.35 -19.38 -5.23
N ASP A 14 7.27 -20.00 -4.49
CA ASP A 14 7.05 -21.31 -3.83
C ASP A 14 6.40 -21.20 -2.42
N ASP A 15 5.96 -20.00 -2.04
CA ASP A 15 5.25 -19.81 -0.77
C ASP A 15 3.88 -20.52 -0.80
N SER A 16 3.65 -21.36 0.20
CA SER A 16 2.32 -21.95 0.44
C SER A 16 1.25 -20.87 0.65
N ILE A 17 0.00 -21.15 0.25
CA ILE A 17 -1.15 -20.22 0.40
C ILE A 17 -1.25 -19.64 1.83
N PRO A 18 -1.12 -20.43 2.91
CA PRO A 18 -1.16 -19.90 4.28
C PRO A 18 -0.03 -18.90 4.58
N SER A 19 1.18 -19.13 4.06
CA SER A 19 2.30 -18.19 4.18
C SER A 19 1.99 -16.87 3.48
N LYS A 20 1.46 -16.94 2.25
CA LYS A 20 1.05 -15.74 1.50
C LYS A 20 -0.02 -14.95 2.26
N ILE A 21 -1.04 -15.60 2.82
CA ILE A 21 -2.08 -14.95 3.64
C ILE A 21 -1.48 -14.32 4.90
N ALA A 22 -0.58 -15.01 5.60
CA ALA A 22 0.08 -14.49 6.79
C ALA A 22 0.94 -13.25 6.49
N ARG A 23 1.66 -13.23 5.36
CA ARG A 23 2.42 -12.05 4.90
C ARG A 23 1.51 -10.87 4.57
N TYR A 24 0.35 -11.11 3.94
CA TYR A 24 -0.64 -10.05 3.71
C TYR A 24 -1.19 -9.50 5.03
N PHE A 25 -1.61 -10.37 5.94
CA PHE A 25 -2.07 -9.97 7.26
C PHE A 25 -1.00 -9.15 8.01
N LEU A 26 0.25 -9.61 8.00
CA LEU A 26 1.37 -8.89 8.63
C LEU A 26 1.60 -7.51 8.00
N HIS A 27 1.56 -7.42 6.67
CA HIS A 27 1.69 -6.14 5.97
C HIS A 27 0.58 -5.18 6.40
N GLY A 28 -0.69 -5.60 6.32
CA GLY A 28 -1.80 -4.72 6.65
C GLY A 28 -1.81 -4.34 8.12
N ILE A 29 -1.59 -5.27 9.06
CA ILE A 29 -1.60 -4.91 10.50
C ILE A 29 -0.48 -3.94 10.86
N VAL A 30 0.73 -4.12 10.31
CA VAL A 30 1.85 -3.19 10.52
C VAL A 30 1.50 -1.83 9.93
N TYR A 31 0.97 -1.81 8.71
CA TYR A 31 0.54 -0.58 8.05
C TYR A 31 -0.55 0.14 8.87
N SER A 32 -1.63 -0.54 9.27
CA SER A 32 -2.74 0.05 10.05
C SER A 32 -2.26 0.60 11.39
N VAL A 33 -1.39 -0.10 12.12
CA VAL A 33 -0.85 0.37 13.41
C VAL A 33 -0.01 1.63 13.23
N ILE A 34 0.91 1.65 12.26
CA ILE A 34 1.74 2.83 12.00
C ILE A 34 0.87 4.00 11.51
N MET A 35 -0.07 3.72 10.62
CA MET A 35 -1.00 4.73 10.09
C MET A 35 -1.92 5.29 11.16
N PHE A 36 -2.32 4.52 12.17
CA PHE A 36 -3.09 5.03 13.31
C PHE A 36 -2.31 6.15 14.04
N PHE A 37 -1.06 5.88 14.41
CA PHE A 37 -0.22 6.89 15.08
C PHE A 37 0.12 8.06 14.15
N ALA A 38 0.45 7.77 12.89
CA ALA A 38 0.72 8.80 11.89
C ALA A 38 -0.48 9.72 11.68
N THR A 39 -1.70 9.17 11.62
CA THR A 39 -2.94 9.93 11.45
C THR A 39 -3.20 10.86 12.63
N ILE A 40 -3.00 10.38 13.87
CA ILE A 40 -3.11 11.23 15.07
C ILE A 40 -2.11 12.39 15.00
N MET A 41 -0.84 12.09 14.71
CA MET A 41 0.20 13.11 14.57
C MET A 41 -0.13 14.11 13.45
N LEU A 42 -0.56 13.61 12.29
CA LEU A 42 -0.92 14.43 11.13
C LEU A 42 -2.17 15.28 11.39
N LEU A 43 -3.14 14.79 12.15
CA LEU A 43 -4.32 15.55 12.56
C LEU A 43 -3.93 16.74 13.44
N VAL A 44 -2.98 16.55 14.37
CA VAL A 44 -2.44 17.64 15.19
C VAL A 44 -1.72 18.65 14.31
N VAL A 45 -0.79 18.21 13.46
CA VAL A 45 -0.03 19.08 12.55
C VAL A 45 -0.95 19.85 11.60
N ALA A 46 -1.92 19.17 10.98
CA ALA A 46 -2.90 19.77 10.09
C ALA A 46 -3.77 20.81 10.82
N SER A 47 -4.18 20.53 12.06
CA SER A 47 -4.95 21.48 12.87
C SER A 47 -4.15 22.77 13.12
N PHE A 48 -2.86 22.66 13.47
CA PHE A 48 -1.99 23.83 13.61
C PHE A 48 -1.79 24.58 12.29
N LEU A 49 -1.56 23.87 11.18
CA LEU A 49 -1.40 24.47 9.85
C LEU A 49 -2.66 25.20 9.39
N ILE A 50 -3.85 24.69 9.69
CA ILE A 50 -5.13 25.34 9.38
C ILE A 50 -5.30 26.62 10.19
N ILE A 51 -5.00 26.59 11.50
CA ILE A 51 -5.11 27.74 12.39
C ILE A 51 -4.14 28.86 11.97
N ILE A 52 -2.90 28.51 11.64
CA ILE A 52 -1.85 29.47 11.27
C ILE A 52 -2.02 29.94 9.82
N GLY A 53 -2.51 29.08 8.93
CA GLY A 53 -2.06 29.09 7.54
C GLY A 53 -3.11 28.79 6.47
N SER A 54 -4.40 29.09 6.69
CA SER A 54 -5.40 29.19 5.60
C SER A 54 -5.48 27.94 4.67
N LEU A 55 -6.02 28.11 3.46
CA LEU A 55 -6.09 27.07 2.41
C LEU A 55 -4.72 26.45 2.07
N ILE A 56 -3.62 27.22 2.18
CA ILE A 56 -2.26 26.74 1.86
C ILE A 56 -1.80 25.67 2.86
N GLY A 57 -2.04 25.88 4.16
CA GLY A 57 -1.73 24.91 5.20
C GLY A 57 -2.46 23.58 5.01
N LEU A 58 -3.71 23.64 4.54
CA LEU A 58 -4.50 22.46 4.20
C LEU A 58 -3.87 21.65 3.06
N ILE A 59 -3.48 22.31 1.97
CA ILE A 59 -2.84 21.65 0.81
C ILE A 59 -1.52 20.99 1.21
N LEU A 60 -0.69 21.69 1.99
CA LEU A 60 0.58 21.14 2.49
C LEU A 60 0.35 19.96 3.44
N GLY A 61 -0.67 20.04 4.29
CA GLY A 61 -1.09 18.94 5.17
C GLY A 61 -1.43 17.68 4.38
N PHE A 62 -2.29 17.79 3.35
CA PHE A 62 -2.63 16.65 2.49
C PHE A 62 -1.42 16.10 1.73
N GLY A 63 -0.57 16.97 1.17
CA GLY A 63 0.65 16.54 0.50
C GLY A 63 1.56 15.72 1.43
N LEU A 64 1.72 16.17 2.68
CA LEU A 64 2.51 15.45 3.68
C LEU A 64 1.89 14.10 4.07
N ILE A 65 0.55 14.03 4.20
CA ILE A 65 -0.17 12.78 4.46
C ILE A 65 0.12 11.77 3.35
N PHE A 66 -0.05 12.15 2.08
CA PHE A 66 0.17 11.25 0.96
C PHE A 66 1.63 10.81 0.83
N ILE A 67 2.60 11.72 0.97
CA ILE A 67 4.02 11.33 0.96
C ILE A 67 4.32 10.34 2.09
N THR A 68 3.79 10.56 3.30
CA THR A 68 3.99 9.67 4.45
C THR A 68 3.37 8.29 4.20
N MET A 69 2.13 8.24 3.70
CA MET A 69 1.46 6.98 3.31
C MET A 69 2.26 6.22 2.25
N GLY A 70 2.74 6.92 1.21
CA GLY A 70 3.52 6.34 0.14
C GLY A 70 4.85 5.76 0.63
N TRP A 71 5.58 6.54 1.41
CA TRP A 71 6.85 6.13 2.02
C TRP A 71 6.69 4.92 2.95
N LEU A 72 5.66 4.93 3.81
CA LEU A 72 5.36 3.82 4.72
C LEU A 72 5.03 2.54 3.96
N ASN A 73 4.14 2.62 2.98
CA ASN A 73 3.76 1.45 2.18
C ASN A 73 4.95 0.89 1.39
N ALA A 74 5.77 1.76 0.78
CA ALA A 74 6.99 1.35 0.09
C ALA A 74 7.98 0.67 1.04
N SER A 75 8.18 1.22 2.24
CA SER A 75 9.09 0.66 3.24
C SER A 75 8.63 -0.71 3.76
N ILE A 76 7.34 -0.85 4.05
CA ILE A 76 6.75 -2.12 4.49
C ILE A 76 6.79 -3.15 3.37
N ALA A 77 6.53 -2.73 2.12
CA ALA A 77 6.64 -3.58 0.95
C ALA A 77 8.08 -4.08 0.73
N GLY A 78 9.09 -3.21 0.84
CA GLY A 78 10.49 -3.61 0.77
C GLY A 78 10.87 -4.57 1.90
N PHE A 79 10.39 -4.35 3.12
CA PHE A 79 10.73 -5.20 4.27
C PHE A 79 10.03 -6.57 4.25
N ILE A 80 8.75 -6.62 3.88
CA ILE A 80 7.94 -7.86 3.95
C ILE A 80 7.99 -8.64 2.65
N TRP A 81 8.09 -7.95 1.50
CA TRP A 81 7.94 -8.52 0.16
C TRP A 81 9.20 -8.40 -0.71
N ASP A 82 10.28 -7.84 -0.18
CA ASP A 82 11.54 -7.62 -0.91
C ASP A 82 11.36 -6.82 -2.21
N LEU A 83 10.36 -5.93 -2.24
CA LEU A 83 10.08 -5.08 -3.41
C LEU A 83 10.99 -3.86 -3.40
N ASP A 84 11.73 -3.64 -4.48
CA ASP A 84 12.48 -2.41 -4.72
C ASP A 84 11.56 -1.36 -5.34
N VAL A 85 11.11 -0.41 -4.53
CA VAL A 85 10.14 0.62 -4.90
C VAL A 85 10.86 1.96 -5.06
N SER A 86 10.56 2.68 -6.16
CA SER A 86 11.19 3.97 -6.46
C SER A 86 11.13 4.97 -5.31
N SER A 87 12.30 5.52 -4.93
CA SER A 87 12.51 6.33 -3.71
C SER A 87 12.35 7.85 -3.87
N GLY A 88 11.77 8.33 -4.98
CA GLY A 88 11.59 9.77 -5.24
C GLY A 88 10.40 10.38 -4.48
N TRP A 89 10.48 11.64 -4.06
CA TRP A 89 9.35 12.31 -3.38
C TRP A 89 8.08 12.36 -4.25
N GLN A 90 8.24 12.51 -5.57
CA GLN A 90 7.13 12.45 -6.54
C GLN A 90 6.53 11.04 -6.62
N SER A 91 7.38 10.01 -6.56
CA SER A 91 6.97 8.61 -6.49
C SER A 91 6.15 8.37 -5.23
N PHE A 92 6.65 8.78 -4.05
CA PHE A 92 5.90 8.63 -2.79
C PHE A 92 4.57 9.38 -2.80
N LEU A 93 4.50 10.58 -3.38
CA LEU A 93 3.24 11.32 -3.51
C LEU A 93 2.23 10.55 -4.38
N GLY A 94 2.64 10.06 -5.55
CA GLY A 94 1.79 9.28 -6.45
C GLY A 94 1.35 7.95 -5.83
N HIS A 95 2.29 7.26 -5.18
CA HIS A 95 2.06 6.00 -4.47
C HIS A 95 1.06 6.17 -3.33
N GLY A 96 1.24 7.19 -2.50
CA GLY A 96 0.35 7.50 -1.40
C GLY A 96 -1.03 7.95 -1.87
N LEU A 97 -1.13 8.73 -2.94
CA LEU A 97 -2.40 9.12 -3.53
C LEU A 97 -3.16 7.91 -4.08
N LEU A 98 -2.50 7.04 -4.84
CA LEU A 98 -3.12 5.83 -5.38
C LEU A 98 -3.57 4.90 -4.25
N LEU A 99 -2.70 4.70 -3.26
CA LEU A 99 -3.00 3.89 -2.07
C LEU A 99 -4.22 4.45 -1.32
N PHE A 100 -4.26 5.77 -1.09
CA PHE A 100 -5.39 6.43 -0.44
C PHE A 100 -6.71 6.19 -1.18
N VAL A 101 -6.72 6.38 -2.51
CA VAL A 101 -7.94 6.17 -3.32
C VAL A 101 -8.40 4.71 -3.24
N LEU A 102 -7.50 3.75 -3.37
CA LEU A 102 -7.85 2.33 -3.33
C LEU A 102 -8.32 1.90 -1.95
N LEU A 103 -7.63 2.30 -0.88
CA LEU A 103 -8.07 2.02 0.48
C LEU A 103 -9.42 2.68 0.76
N PHE A 104 -9.64 3.91 0.31
CA PHE A 104 -10.93 4.59 0.45
C PHE A 104 -12.06 3.80 -0.22
N ILE A 105 -11.89 3.39 -1.48
CA ILE A 105 -12.88 2.58 -2.19
C ILE A 105 -13.17 1.28 -1.45
N VAL A 106 -12.13 0.59 -0.98
CA VAL A 106 -12.24 -0.67 -0.26
C VAL A 106 -12.95 -0.51 1.08
N HIS A 107 -12.74 0.60 1.80
CA HIS A 107 -13.35 0.85 3.11
C HIS A 107 -14.81 1.32 3.04
N VAL A 108 -15.26 1.93 1.92
CA VAL A 108 -16.65 2.44 1.81
C VAL A 108 -17.72 1.38 2.16
N PRO A 109 -17.66 0.13 1.66
CA PRO A 109 -18.58 -0.93 2.09
C PRO A 109 -18.52 -1.22 3.60
N PHE A 110 -17.34 -1.16 4.22
CA PHE A 110 -17.15 -1.44 5.65
C PHE A 110 -17.73 -0.33 6.52
N LEU A 111 -17.67 0.93 6.10
CA LEU A 111 -18.36 2.03 6.78
C LEU A 111 -19.90 1.80 6.84
N ILE A 112 -20.47 1.17 5.81
CA ILE A 112 -21.89 0.80 5.81
C ILE A 112 -22.15 -0.33 6.81
N PHE A 113 -21.28 -1.34 6.87
CA PHE A 113 -21.38 -2.41 7.86
C PHE A 113 -21.26 -1.88 9.29
N GLU A 114 -20.30 -0.98 9.55
CA GLU A 114 -20.10 -0.32 10.85
C GLU A 114 -21.36 0.43 11.29
N ALA A 115 -21.97 1.21 10.39
CA ALA A 115 -23.21 1.90 10.67
C ALA A 115 -24.35 0.93 11.06
N ILE A 116 -24.45 -0.25 10.42
CA ILE A 116 -25.47 -1.25 10.71
C ILE A 116 -25.26 -1.88 12.11
N TYR A 117 -24.03 -2.28 12.45
CA TYR A 117 -23.79 -2.96 13.73
C TYR A 117 -23.60 -2.01 14.91
N SER A 118 -23.40 -0.71 14.68
CA SER A 118 -23.31 0.31 15.75
C SER A 118 -24.55 0.38 16.65
N GLY A 119 -25.72 -0.02 16.14
CA GLY A 119 -26.98 -0.09 16.89
C GLY A 119 -27.25 -1.43 17.60
N MET A 120 -26.35 -2.40 17.47
CA MET A 120 -26.52 -3.73 18.06
C MET A 120 -26.12 -3.78 19.53
N ALA A 121 -26.45 -4.89 20.20
CA ALA A 121 -25.96 -5.15 21.54
C ALA A 121 -24.42 -5.15 21.58
N PHE A 122 -23.83 -4.58 22.64
CA PHE A 122 -22.38 -4.37 22.76
C PHE A 122 -21.54 -5.63 22.44
N GLY A 123 -21.93 -6.80 22.96
CA GLY A 123 -21.20 -8.04 22.70
C GLY A 123 -21.18 -8.44 21.22
N THR A 124 -22.30 -8.25 20.51
CA THR A 124 -22.40 -8.49 19.07
C THR A 124 -21.55 -7.49 18.28
N GLY A 125 -21.58 -6.21 18.66
CA GLY A 125 -20.76 -5.17 18.05
C GLY A 125 -19.25 -5.46 18.17
N VAL A 126 -18.79 -5.90 19.35
CA VAL A 126 -17.39 -6.27 19.56
C VAL A 126 -16.96 -7.44 18.65
N ILE A 127 -17.81 -8.45 18.47
CA ILE A 127 -17.50 -9.60 17.60
C ILE A 127 -17.34 -9.13 16.14
N PHE A 128 -18.23 -8.28 15.64
CA PHE A 128 -18.12 -7.75 14.27
C PHE A 128 -16.89 -6.86 14.11
N PHE A 129 -16.63 -5.97 15.07
CA PHE A 129 -15.46 -5.10 15.06
C PHE A 129 -14.14 -5.88 15.02
N VAL A 130 -13.99 -6.90 15.87
CA VAL A 130 -12.79 -7.76 15.85
C VAL A 130 -12.66 -8.49 14.53
N THR A 131 -13.76 -9.05 14.00
CA THR A 131 -13.77 -9.74 12.71
C THR A 131 -13.35 -8.81 11.58
N GLU A 132 -13.85 -7.58 11.58
CA GLU A 132 -13.50 -6.53 10.62
C GLU A 132 -12.00 -6.23 10.63
N ILE A 133 -11.39 -6.04 11.81
CA ILE A 133 -9.93 -5.82 11.93
C ILE A 133 -9.13 -6.94 11.23
N PHE A 134 -9.50 -8.20 11.47
CA PHE A 134 -8.78 -9.34 10.87
C PHE A 134 -8.93 -9.39 9.35
N VAL A 135 -10.15 -9.19 8.84
CA VAL A 135 -10.42 -9.19 7.40
C VAL A 135 -9.72 -8.01 6.73
N MET A 136 -9.85 -6.82 7.31
CA MET A 136 -9.28 -5.59 6.75
C MET A 136 -7.77 -5.59 6.77
N ALA A 137 -7.11 -6.15 7.79
CA ALA A 137 -5.66 -6.30 7.78
C ALA A 137 -5.18 -7.14 6.57
N ILE A 138 -5.90 -8.19 6.17
CA ILE A 138 -5.53 -8.98 4.98
C ILE A 138 -5.76 -8.15 3.71
N VAL A 139 -6.91 -7.48 3.61
CA VAL A 139 -7.28 -6.69 2.43
C VAL A 139 -6.33 -5.50 2.25
N ASP A 140 -6.03 -4.76 3.31
CA ASP A 140 -5.12 -3.63 3.31
C ASP A 140 -3.70 -4.06 2.92
N GLY A 141 -3.23 -5.19 3.47
CA GLY A 141 -1.95 -5.75 3.07
C GLY A 141 -1.90 -6.15 1.60
N TYR A 142 -3.00 -6.70 1.07
CA TYR A 142 -3.11 -7.03 -0.36
C TYR A 142 -3.08 -5.76 -1.23
N VAL A 143 -3.88 -4.75 -0.89
CA VAL A 143 -3.91 -3.47 -1.61
C VAL A 143 -2.54 -2.78 -1.55
N GLY A 144 -1.93 -2.71 -0.36
CA GLY A 144 -0.61 -2.12 -0.14
C GLY A 144 0.46 -2.76 -1.01
N LYS A 145 0.53 -4.10 -1.01
CA LYS A 145 1.46 -4.86 -1.86
C LYS A 145 1.21 -4.65 -3.35
N ARG A 146 -0.05 -4.61 -3.77
CA ARG A 146 -0.40 -4.36 -5.19
C ARG A 146 0.03 -2.97 -5.63
N VAL A 147 -0.26 -1.95 -4.83
CA VAL A 147 0.20 -0.58 -5.10
C VAL A 147 1.71 -0.55 -5.17
N ALA A 148 2.41 -1.17 -4.22
CA ALA A 148 3.88 -1.21 -4.24
C ALA A 148 4.45 -1.86 -5.51
N GLY A 149 3.86 -2.98 -5.94
CA GLY A 149 4.25 -3.63 -7.19
C GLY A 149 4.08 -2.78 -8.44
N TYR A 150 3.11 -1.85 -8.49
CA TYR A 150 2.96 -0.93 -9.62
C TYR A 150 4.10 0.10 -9.72
N PHE A 151 4.81 0.36 -8.61
CA PHE A 151 5.91 1.32 -8.53
C PHE A 151 7.28 0.64 -8.37
N SER A 152 7.35 -0.70 -8.47
CA SER A 152 8.61 -1.43 -8.49
C SER A 152 9.18 -1.56 -9.90
N ASP A 153 10.51 -1.48 -10.01
CA ASP A 153 11.22 -1.47 -11.30
C ASP A 153 11.10 -2.80 -12.07
N ASP A 154 10.79 -3.90 -11.38
CA ASP A 154 10.59 -5.23 -11.97
C ASP A 154 9.53 -5.24 -13.08
N THR A 155 8.45 -4.47 -12.90
CA THR A 155 7.34 -4.37 -13.87
C THR A 155 7.70 -3.56 -15.13
N MET A 156 8.63 -2.60 -15.04
CA MET A 156 9.00 -1.76 -16.19
C MET A 156 9.96 -2.48 -17.14
N SER A 157 10.86 -3.32 -16.63
CA SER A 157 11.80 -4.08 -17.45
C SER A 157 11.09 -5.08 -18.39
N GLU A 158 10.08 -5.79 -17.89
CA GLU A 158 9.32 -6.78 -18.67
C GLU A 158 8.53 -6.14 -19.83
N THR A 159 7.90 -4.98 -19.58
CA THR A 159 7.09 -4.28 -20.59
C THR A 159 7.95 -3.71 -21.74
N VAL A 160 9.15 -3.21 -21.43
CA VAL A 160 10.08 -2.67 -22.44
C VAL A 160 10.70 -3.78 -23.29
N PHE A 161 11.02 -4.93 -22.69
CA PHE A 161 11.52 -6.09 -23.44
C PHE A 161 10.49 -6.62 -24.44
N HIS A 162 9.21 -6.69 -24.05
CA HIS A 162 8.15 -7.16 -24.94
C HIS A 162 7.80 -6.19 -26.08
N THR A 163 8.02 -4.88 -25.90
CA THR A 163 7.74 -3.89 -26.95
C THR A 163 8.90 -3.65 -27.91
N THR A 164 10.14 -3.95 -27.50
CA THR A 164 11.34 -3.77 -28.35
C THR A 164 11.75 -5.03 -29.11
N GLN A 165 11.31 -6.22 -28.71
CA GLN A 165 11.38 -7.41 -29.57
C GLN A 165 10.30 -7.34 -30.65
N GLY A 166 10.61 -6.62 -31.73
CA GLY A 166 9.82 -6.65 -32.96
C GLY A 166 9.56 -8.09 -33.44
N PRO A 167 8.52 -8.32 -34.26
CA PRO A 167 8.08 -9.65 -34.65
C PRO A 167 9.27 -10.46 -35.16
N GLN A 168 9.61 -11.51 -34.42
CA GLN A 168 10.62 -12.51 -34.79
C GLN A 168 10.25 -13.03 -36.18
N ARG A 169 10.86 -12.44 -37.22
CA ARG A 169 10.70 -12.90 -38.60
C ARG A 169 11.30 -14.29 -38.65
N PHE A 170 10.44 -15.29 -38.64
CA PHE A 170 10.76 -16.67 -38.97
C PHE A 170 11.59 -16.68 -40.26
N ARG A 171 12.89 -16.98 -40.11
CA ARG A 171 13.74 -17.38 -41.22
C ARG A 171 13.65 -18.90 -41.29
N TRP A 172 12.91 -19.37 -42.29
CA TRP A 172 12.98 -20.74 -42.80
C TRP A 172 14.19 -20.86 -43.73
#